data_AF-A0A1I2TTW5-F1
#
_entry.id   AF-A0A1I2TTW5-F1
#
_cell.length_a   1.000
_cell.length_b   1.000
_cell.length_c   1.000
_cell.angle_alpha   90.00
_cell.angle_beta   90.00
_cell.angle_gamma   90.00
#
_symmetry.space_group_name_H-M   'P 1'
#
loop_
_entity.id
_entity.type
_entity.pdbx_description
1 polymer ?
#
loop_
_entity_poly.entity_id
_entity_poly.type
_entity_poly.pdbx_seq_one_letter_code
_entity_poly.pdbx_strand_id
1 'polypeptide(L)'
;MQAEQFLNLSTKDYLEQPWLIRQAAGFVEAPGDIKVRAAILPALSALPLKKQAVNMANCAERDKLVKMLLEVEEHGSAISLLHSGLARWLPETGEFDDLVWLIKNLILIKRQARGKKTRVVLQTKAGLVINESAAMLEALVDEAVSAAAGAWVCCLNGPGGDHRVWEIPGALEDIEIAEHIFIILSSDPRALALLLEDDRPELSKIALELNAQIEYLKKGAATAAFCIETITGRLKKMTGSAGGIGTY
;
A
#
# COMPACT_ATOMS: atom_id res chain seq x y z
N MET A 1 27.21 -9.60 15.26
CA MET A 1 26.49 -10.82 14.81
C MET A 1 26.90 -11.09 13.38
N GLN A 2 27.35 -12.30 13.04
CA GLN A 2 27.81 -12.61 11.68
C GLN A 2 26.60 -12.83 10.77
N ALA A 3 26.65 -12.36 9.53
CA ALA A 3 25.53 -12.37 8.58
C ALA A 3 24.93 -13.79 8.37
N GLU A 4 25.78 -14.81 8.42
CA GLU A 4 25.42 -16.22 8.28
C GLU A 4 24.51 -16.73 9.39
N GLN A 5 24.49 -16.08 10.55
CA GLN A 5 23.63 -16.47 11.67
C GLN A 5 22.15 -16.25 11.33
N PHE A 6 21.82 -15.21 10.54
CA PHE A 6 20.44 -14.95 10.12
C PHE A 6 19.93 -15.95 9.08
N LEU A 7 20.83 -16.55 8.29
CA LEU A 7 20.47 -17.50 7.23
C LEU A 7 19.93 -18.83 7.79
N ASN A 8 20.32 -19.16 9.03
CA ASN A 8 19.87 -20.38 9.70
C ASN A 8 18.59 -20.17 10.52
N LEU A 9 18.08 -18.93 10.61
CA LEU A 9 16.87 -18.64 11.38
C LEU A 9 15.61 -18.88 10.55
N SER A 10 14.67 -19.58 11.16
CA SER A 10 13.34 -19.80 10.61
C SER A 10 12.39 -18.65 10.98
N THR A 11 11.24 -18.58 10.29
CA THR A 11 10.14 -17.66 10.65
C THR A 11 9.70 -17.82 12.12
N LYS A 12 9.79 -19.04 12.68
CA LYS A 12 9.46 -19.28 14.10
C LYS A 12 10.42 -18.53 15.03
N ASP A 13 11.72 -18.60 14.77
CA ASP A 13 12.74 -17.96 15.60
C ASP A 13 12.53 -16.43 15.64
N TYR A 14 12.21 -15.85 14.49
CA TYR A 14 11.85 -14.43 14.38
C TYR A 14 10.57 -14.09 15.15
N LEU A 15 9.54 -14.94 15.12
CA LEU A 15 8.29 -14.71 15.83
C LEU A 15 8.45 -14.77 17.36
N GLU A 16 9.33 -15.64 17.85
CA GLU A 16 9.64 -15.80 19.28
C GLU A 16 10.52 -14.66 19.82
N GLN A 17 11.33 -14.03 18.97
CA GLN A 17 12.32 -13.03 19.38
C GLN A 17 12.20 -11.73 18.57
N PRO A 18 11.33 -10.78 18.98
CA PRO A 18 11.08 -9.55 18.24
C PRO A 18 12.31 -8.67 17.98
N TRP A 19 13.32 -8.75 18.85
CA TRP A 19 14.57 -8.00 18.68
C TRP A 19 15.41 -8.56 17.51
N LEU A 20 15.34 -9.86 17.21
CA LEU A 20 16.02 -10.46 16.06
C LEU A 20 15.44 -9.96 14.74
N ILE A 21 14.12 -9.73 14.67
CA ILE A 21 13.47 -9.17 13.48
C ILE A 21 14.09 -7.81 13.14
N ARG A 22 14.24 -6.92 14.14
CA ARG A 22 14.80 -5.59 13.92
C ARG A 22 16.27 -5.63 13.51
N GLN A 23 17.05 -6.52 14.10
CA GLN A 23 18.45 -6.68 13.72
C GLN A 23 18.61 -7.26 12.31
N ALA A 24 17.79 -8.25 11.94
CA ALA A 24 17.79 -8.82 10.59
C ALA A 24 17.34 -7.77 9.56
N ALA A 25 16.31 -6.98 9.86
CA ALA A 25 15.87 -5.89 9.00
C ALA A 25 16.97 -4.83 8.81
N GLY A 26 17.58 -4.36 9.89
CA GLY A 26 18.69 -3.40 9.80
C GLY A 26 19.89 -3.95 9.02
N PHE A 27 20.17 -5.25 9.12
CA PHE A 27 21.20 -5.91 8.32
C PHE A 27 20.85 -5.93 6.82
N VAL A 28 19.60 -6.25 6.48
CA VAL A 28 19.12 -6.27 5.09
C VAL A 28 19.12 -4.86 4.47
N GLU A 29 18.75 -3.84 5.24
CA GLU A 29 18.70 -2.45 4.77
C GLU A 29 20.09 -1.86 4.52
N ALA A 30 21.08 -2.26 5.33
CA ALA A 30 22.45 -1.78 5.21
C ALA A 30 23.16 -2.27 3.93
N PRO A 31 24.20 -1.55 3.45
CA PRO A 31 25.08 -2.06 2.39
C PRO A 31 25.80 -3.35 2.81
N GLY A 32 26.02 -4.25 1.85
CA GLY A 32 26.70 -5.52 2.10
C GLY A 32 26.48 -6.54 0.98
N ASP A 33 26.82 -7.81 1.25
CA ASP A 33 26.59 -8.89 0.29
C ASP A 33 25.09 -9.02 -0.04
N ILE A 34 24.75 -8.71 -1.28
CA ILE A 34 23.38 -8.72 -1.76
C ILE A 34 22.76 -10.12 -1.71
N LYS A 35 23.54 -11.19 -1.93
CA LYS A 35 23.03 -12.56 -1.93
C LYS A 35 22.57 -12.96 -0.54
N VAL A 36 23.37 -12.61 0.47
CA VAL A 36 23.04 -12.89 1.87
C VAL A 36 21.83 -12.07 2.30
N ARG A 37 21.78 -10.77 1.96
CA ARG A 37 20.62 -9.91 2.27
C ARG A 37 19.34 -10.42 1.60
N ALA A 38 19.39 -10.78 0.32
CA ALA A 38 18.25 -11.33 -0.41
C ALA A 38 17.77 -12.67 0.15
N ALA A 39 18.67 -13.53 0.65
CA ALA A 39 18.32 -14.82 1.24
C ALA A 39 17.56 -14.70 2.58
N ILE A 40 17.70 -13.58 3.30
CA ILE A 40 17.00 -13.34 4.58
C ILE A 40 15.56 -12.86 4.33
N LEU A 41 15.32 -12.13 3.23
CA LEU A 41 14.04 -11.47 2.93
C LEU A 41 12.82 -12.40 2.96
N PRO A 42 12.84 -13.61 2.39
CA PRO A 42 11.68 -14.52 2.44
C PRO A 42 11.22 -14.90 3.84
N ALA A 43 12.16 -15.03 4.79
CA ALA A 43 11.79 -15.33 6.17
C ALA A 43 11.14 -14.13 6.86
N LEU A 44 11.59 -12.90 6.54
CA LEU A 44 11.05 -11.67 7.10
C LEU A 44 9.71 -11.27 6.45
N SER A 45 9.52 -11.51 5.16
CA SER A 45 8.26 -11.28 4.44
C SER A 45 7.14 -12.24 4.90
N ALA A 46 7.49 -13.44 5.38
CA ALA A 46 6.53 -14.40 5.91
C ALA A 46 5.95 -13.99 7.28
N LEU A 47 6.49 -12.94 7.93
CA LEU A 47 5.98 -12.43 9.19
C LEU A 47 4.65 -11.68 8.97
N PRO A 48 3.74 -11.64 9.96
CA PRO A 48 2.55 -10.81 9.90
C PRO A 48 2.90 -9.35 9.62
N LEU A 49 2.09 -8.65 8.81
CA LEU A 49 2.35 -7.27 8.36
C LEU A 49 2.82 -6.33 9.48
N LYS A 50 2.15 -6.36 10.65
CA LYS A 50 2.49 -5.53 11.84
C LYS A 50 3.86 -5.82 12.45
N LYS A 51 4.46 -6.97 12.15
CA LYS A 51 5.78 -7.40 12.61
C LYS A 51 6.86 -7.27 11.53
N GLN A 52 6.49 -7.05 10.27
CA GLN A 52 7.48 -6.84 9.21
C GLN A 52 8.21 -5.52 9.44
N ALA A 53 9.50 -5.59 9.76
CA ALA A 53 10.31 -4.43 10.07
C ALA A 53 11.03 -3.84 8.85
N VAL A 54 11.35 -4.67 7.85
CA VAL A 54 12.07 -4.26 6.65
C VAL A 54 11.31 -3.17 5.90
N ASN A 55 11.98 -2.09 5.55
CA ASN A 55 11.51 -1.14 4.56
C ASN A 55 12.34 -1.26 3.28
N MET A 56 11.77 -1.90 2.24
CA MET A 56 12.46 -2.12 0.97
C MET A 56 12.88 -0.83 0.27
N ALA A 57 12.17 0.27 0.48
CA ALA A 57 12.53 1.55 -0.11
C ALA A 57 13.85 2.09 0.45
N ASN A 58 14.16 1.79 1.73
CA ASN A 58 15.37 2.24 2.40
C ASN A 58 16.58 1.32 2.17
N CYS A 59 16.39 0.17 1.53
CA CYS A 59 17.46 -0.80 1.35
C CYS A 59 18.53 -0.29 0.36
N ALA A 60 19.80 -0.43 0.74
CA ALA A 60 20.91 -0.24 -0.19
C ALA A 60 20.79 -1.23 -1.37
N GLU A 61 20.83 -0.73 -2.60
CA GLU A 61 20.64 -1.51 -3.83
C GLU A 61 19.25 -2.17 -3.95
N ARG A 62 18.19 -1.51 -3.45
CA ARG A 62 16.79 -1.98 -3.47
C ARG A 62 16.34 -2.63 -4.79
N ASP A 63 16.68 -2.06 -5.95
CA ASP A 63 16.33 -2.61 -7.26
C ASP A 63 16.95 -3.98 -7.51
N LYS A 64 18.21 -4.16 -7.09
CA LYS A 64 18.92 -5.43 -7.25
C LYS A 64 18.38 -6.48 -6.28
N LEU A 65 17.96 -6.09 -5.06
CA LEU A 65 17.32 -7.00 -4.10
C LEU A 65 15.99 -7.51 -4.64
N VAL A 66 15.15 -6.62 -5.20
CA VAL A 66 13.91 -7.01 -5.88
C VAL A 66 14.23 -7.98 -7.02
N LYS A 67 15.18 -7.63 -7.89
CA LYS A 67 15.58 -8.49 -9.01
C LYS A 67 16.01 -9.88 -8.54
N MET A 68 16.82 -9.96 -7.49
CA MET A 68 17.27 -11.23 -6.92
C MET A 68 16.10 -12.08 -6.41
N LEU A 69 15.12 -11.48 -5.72
CA LEU A 69 13.92 -12.20 -5.28
C LEU A 69 13.15 -12.78 -6.48
N LEU A 70 12.98 -12.00 -7.55
CA LEU A 70 12.26 -12.46 -8.74
C LEU A 70 13.02 -13.58 -9.48
N GLU A 71 14.36 -13.52 -9.53
CA GLU A 71 15.21 -14.56 -10.13
C GLU A 71 15.10 -15.91 -9.40
N VAL A 72 14.84 -15.89 -8.09
CA VAL A 72 14.59 -17.12 -7.28
C VAL A 72 13.10 -17.41 -7.10
N GLU A 73 12.26 -16.84 -7.97
CA GLU A 73 10.80 -17.00 -8.02
C GLU A 73 10.03 -16.54 -6.77
N GLU A 74 10.65 -15.73 -5.89
CA GLU A 74 10.08 -15.19 -4.66
C GLU A 74 9.15 -13.98 -4.86
N HIS A 75 8.18 -14.12 -5.75
CA HIS A 75 7.23 -13.06 -6.12
C HIS A 75 6.37 -12.63 -4.92
N GLY A 76 5.86 -13.59 -4.15
CA GLY A 76 5.04 -13.29 -2.98
C GLY A 76 5.83 -12.58 -1.88
N SER A 77 7.09 -12.96 -1.66
CA SER A 77 7.95 -12.25 -0.71
C SER A 77 8.19 -10.81 -1.15
N ALA A 78 8.49 -10.58 -2.43
CA ALA A 78 8.65 -9.23 -2.97
C ALA A 78 7.37 -8.39 -2.81
N ILE A 79 6.21 -8.93 -3.19
CA ILE A 79 4.92 -8.23 -3.07
C ILE A 79 4.58 -7.94 -1.61
N SER A 80 4.81 -8.89 -0.69
CA SER A 80 4.53 -8.69 0.74
C SER A 80 5.37 -7.56 1.35
N LEU A 81 6.64 -7.46 0.95
CA LEU A 81 7.51 -6.38 1.41
C LEU A 81 7.11 -5.03 0.82
N LEU A 82 6.69 -4.99 -0.45
CA LEU A 82 6.14 -3.77 -1.06
C LEU A 82 4.82 -3.34 -0.39
N HIS A 83 3.91 -4.29 -0.15
CA HIS A 83 2.69 -4.06 0.63
C HIS A 83 3.01 -3.45 1.99
N SER A 84 3.98 -4.01 2.70
CA SER A 84 4.41 -3.48 4.00
C SER A 84 4.97 -2.06 3.94
N GLY A 85 5.71 -1.72 2.88
CA GLY A 85 6.18 -0.34 2.65
C GLY A 85 5.01 0.61 2.38
N LEU A 86 4.11 0.25 1.47
CA LEU A 86 2.95 1.05 1.08
C LEU A 86 1.98 1.27 2.24
N ALA A 87 1.66 0.21 3.00
CA ALA A 87 0.74 0.28 4.14
C ALA A 87 1.25 1.15 5.29
N ARG A 88 2.57 1.43 5.34
CA ARG A 88 3.21 2.27 6.37
C ARG A 88 3.63 3.64 5.86
N TRP A 89 3.54 3.89 4.55
CA TRP A 89 3.96 5.15 3.96
C TRP A 89 2.99 6.27 4.36
N LEU A 90 3.53 7.40 4.78
CA LEU A 90 2.79 8.60 5.14
C LEU A 90 3.48 9.82 4.53
N PRO A 91 2.73 10.85 4.08
CA PRO A 91 3.31 12.07 3.52
C PRO A 91 4.16 12.83 4.56
N GLU A 92 3.87 12.61 5.84
CA GLU A 92 4.55 12.99 7.07
C GLU A 92 6.06 12.76 7.11
N THR A 93 6.41 11.54 6.72
CA THR A 93 7.64 10.86 7.14
C THR A 93 8.29 10.10 6.01
N GLY A 94 7.55 9.79 4.95
CA GLY A 94 8.04 9.08 3.78
C GLY A 94 8.54 10.04 2.71
N GLU A 95 9.62 9.64 2.02
CA GLU A 95 10.03 10.31 0.80
C GLU A 95 9.05 9.96 -0.33
N PHE A 96 8.76 10.93 -1.19
CA PHE A 96 7.87 10.71 -2.32
C PHE A 96 8.49 9.81 -3.40
N ASP A 97 9.80 9.91 -3.62
CA ASP A 97 10.52 9.05 -4.56
C ASP A 97 10.42 7.58 -4.16
N ASP A 98 10.29 7.30 -2.85
CA ASP A 98 10.03 5.97 -2.33
C ASP A 98 8.62 5.50 -2.67
N LEU A 99 7.60 6.36 -2.53
CA LEU A 99 6.22 6.03 -2.94
C LEU A 99 6.15 5.70 -4.44
N VAL A 100 6.75 6.55 -5.27
CA VAL A 100 6.85 6.34 -6.73
C VAL A 100 7.50 4.99 -7.02
N TRP A 101 8.62 4.71 -6.34
CA TRP A 101 9.37 3.46 -6.51
C TRP A 101 8.55 2.23 -6.09
N LEU A 102 7.87 2.30 -4.93
CA LEU A 102 7.04 1.22 -4.40
C LEU A 102 5.88 0.89 -5.35
N ILE A 103 5.12 1.90 -5.81
CA ILE A 103 3.99 1.73 -6.73
C ILE A 103 4.47 1.16 -8.06
N LYS A 104 5.53 1.73 -8.63
CA LYS A 104 6.09 1.26 -9.92
C LYS A 104 6.54 -0.21 -9.85
N ASN A 105 7.23 -0.60 -8.77
CA ASN A 105 7.67 -1.98 -8.59
C ASN A 105 6.49 -2.92 -8.31
N LEU A 106 5.47 -2.49 -7.58
CA LEU A 106 4.27 -3.30 -7.37
C LEU A 106 3.59 -3.63 -8.71
N ILE A 107 3.38 -2.62 -9.57
CA ILE A 107 2.78 -2.80 -10.90
C ILE A 107 3.58 -3.81 -11.72
N LEU A 108 4.91 -3.66 -11.75
CA LEU A 108 5.80 -4.53 -12.50
C LEU A 108 5.78 -5.97 -11.98
N ILE A 109 5.90 -6.17 -10.67
CA ILE A 109 5.97 -7.49 -10.06
C ILE A 109 4.62 -8.20 -10.12
N LYS A 110 3.52 -7.49 -9.89
CA LYS A 110 2.15 -8.03 -10.02
C LYS A 110 1.93 -8.66 -11.40
N ARG A 111 2.32 -7.95 -12.47
CA ARG A 111 2.21 -8.46 -13.85
C ARG A 111 3.04 -9.73 -14.05
N GLN A 112 4.24 -9.78 -13.48
CA GLN A 112 5.12 -10.97 -13.55
C GLN A 112 4.65 -12.13 -12.66
N ALA A 113 3.90 -11.84 -11.59
CA ALA A 113 3.39 -12.81 -10.63
C ALA A 113 2.13 -13.56 -11.14
N ARG A 114 1.52 -13.11 -12.24
CA ARG A 114 0.29 -13.70 -12.78
C ARG A 114 0.47 -15.20 -13.08
N GLY A 115 -0.43 -16.02 -12.52
CA GLY A 115 -0.41 -17.47 -12.67
C GLY A 115 0.67 -18.19 -11.85
N LYS A 116 1.43 -17.47 -11.02
CA LYS A 116 2.41 -18.06 -10.10
C LYS A 116 1.76 -18.43 -8.77
N LYS A 117 2.54 -19.05 -7.89
CA LYS A 117 2.14 -19.36 -6.52
C LYS A 117 3.08 -18.66 -5.56
N THR A 118 2.59 -18.38 -4.35
CA THR A 118 3.44 -17.95 -3.24
C THR A 118 3.59 -19.07 -2.22
N ARG A 119 4.73 -19.09 -1.54
CA ARG A 119 4.90 -19.86 -0.32
C ARG A 119 3.97 -19.31 0.76
N VAL A 120 3.35 -20.22 1.50
CA VAL A 120 2.48 -19.96 2.64
C VAL A 120 3.06 -20.71 3.82
N VAL A 121 3.46 -19.97 4.84
CA VAL A 121 4.00 -20.55 6.07
C VAL A 121 2.85 -20.67 7.07
N LEU A 122 2.40 -21.90 7.32
CA LEU A 122 1.30 -22.21 8.24
C LEU A 122 1.83 -22.77 9.54
N GLN A 123 1.43 -22.19 10.67
CA GLN A 123 1.70 -22.74 11.98
C GLN A 123 0.64 -23.78 12.32
N THR A 124 1.04 -25.06 12.41
CA THR A 124 0.18 -26.16 12.82
C THR A 124 0.60 -26.71 14.17
N LYS A 125 -0.24 -27.54 14.80
CA LYS A 125 0.12 -28.26 16.05
C LYS A 125 1.35 -29.16 15.87
N ALA A 126 1.63 -29.61 14.65
CA ALA A 126 2.78 -30.45 14.31
C ALA A 126 4.05 -29.65 13.96
N GLY A 127 3.97 -28.31 13.93
CA GLY A 127 5.06 -27.42 13.53
C GLY A 127 4.70 -26.52 12.35
N LEU A 128 5.71 -25.83 11.80
CA LEU A 128 5.52 -25.00 10.60
C LEU A 128 5.46 -25.88 9.35
N VAL A 129 4.45 -25.65 8.51
CA VAL A 129 4.29 -26.29 7.21
C VAL A 129 4.38 -25.21 6.14
N ILE A 130 5.18 -25.46 5.11
CA ILE A 130 5.30 -24.58 3.95
C ILE A 130 4.53 -25.20 2.79
N ASN A 131 3.50 -24.50 2.30
CA ASN A 131 2.73 -24.89 1.13
C ASN A 131 2.83 -23.82 0.05
N GLU A 132 2.47 -24.14 -1.18
CA GLU A 132 2.34 -23.17 -2.26
C GLU A 132 0.86 -22.92 -2.58
N SER A 133 0.48 -21.65 -2.73
CA SER A 133 -0.90 -21.28 -3.05
C SER A 133 -0.95 -20.14 -4.06
N ALA A 134 -1.73 -20.33 -5.13
CA ALA A 134 -2.07 -19.27 -6.08
C ALA A 134 -3.07 -18.29 -5.46
N ALA A 135 -4.11 -18.80 -4.79
CA ALA A 135 -5.13 -17.98 -4.14
C ALA A 135 -4.54 -17.05 -3.06
N MET A 136 -3.50 -17.50 -2.35
CA MET A 136 -2.81 -16.65 -1.39
C MET A 136 -1.98 -15.55 -2.07
N LEU A 137 -1.40 -15.83 -3.24
CA LEU A 137 -0.69 -14.82 -4.01
C LEU A 137 -1.66 -13.77 -4.55
N GLU A 138 -2.82 -14.20 -5.05
CA GLU A 138 -3.88 -13.29 -5.52
C GLU A 138 -4.40 -12.40 -4.39
N ALA A 139 -4.69 -12.97 -3.22
CA ALA A 139 -5.09 -12.20 -2.04
C ALA A 139 -4.01 -11.20 -1.61
N LEU A 140 -2.74 -11.61 -1.63
CA LEU A 140 -1.62 -10.72 -1.29
C LEU A 140 -1.45 -9.58 -2.31
N VAL A 141 -1.68 -9.86 -3.59
CA VAL A 141 -1.69 -8.84 -4.65
C VAL A 141 -2.79 -7.83 -4.40
N ASP A 142 -4.01 -8.30 -4.10
CA ASP A 142 -5.16 -7.44 -3.82
C ASP A 142 -4.91 -6.52 -2.60
N GLU A 143 -4.39 -7.08 -1.51
CA GLU A 143 -3.99 -6.31 -0.33
C GLU A 143 -2.92 -5.25 -0.67
N ALA A 144 -1.92 -5.61 -1.48
CA ALA A 144 -0.87 -4.70 -1.90
C ALA A 144 -1.39 -3.57 -2.80
N VAL A 145 -2.33 -3.88 -3.71
CA VAL A 145 -3.02 -2.90 -4.56
C VAL A 145 -3.84 -1.93 -3.73
N SER A 146 -4.60 -2.45 -2.75
CA SER A 146 -5.37 -1.63 -1.82
C SER A 146 -4.46 -0.70 -1.00
N ALA A 147 -3.32 -1.20 -0.51
CA ALA A 147 -2.31 -0.40 0.18
C ALA A 147 -1.67 0.67 -0.72
N ALA A 148 -1.41 0.36 -2.00
CA ALA A 148 -0.92 1.34 -2.97
C ALA A 148 -1.92 2.47 -3.19
N ALA A 149 -3.19 2.14 -3.39
CA ALA A 149 -4.25 3.12 -3.54
C ALA A 149 -4.39 3.99 -2.28
N GLY A 150 -4.35 3.39 -1.09
CA GLY A 150 -4.35 4.11 0.18
C GLY A 150 -3.19 5.08 0.32
N ALA A 151 -1.97 4.64 0.04
CA ALA A 151 -0.77 5.49 0.09
C ALA A 151 -0.85 6.64 -0.93
N TRP A 152 -1.38 6.39 -2.13
CA TRP A 152 -1.58 7.41 -3.16
C TRP A 152 -2.60 8.47 -2.72
N VAL A 153 -3.75 8.06 -2.15
CA VAL A 153 -4.75 9.01 -1.62
C VAL A 153 -4.23 9.77 -0.40
N CYS A 154 -3.44 9.12 0.47
CA CYS A 154 -2.72 9.81 1.55
C CYS A 154 -1.74 10.84 1.00
N CYS A 155 -1.04 10.54 -0.11
CA CYS A 155 -0.18 11.51 -0.79
C CYS A 155 -0.98 12.72 -1.27
N LEU A 156 -2.13 12.50 -1.92
CA LEU A 156 -3.03 13.58 -2.37
C LEU A 156 -3.45 14.52 -1.24
N ASN A 157 -3.82 13.94 -0.09
CA ASN A 157 -4.22 14.70 1.10
C ASN A 157 -3.04 15.34 1.85
N GLY A 158 -1.80 14.98 1.52
CA GLY A 158 -0.58 15.43 2.15
C GLY A 158 -0.11 16.82 1.66
N PRO A 159 0.95 17.37 2.28
CA PRO A 159 1.49 18.67 1.89
C PRO A 159 1.96 18.71 0.43
N GLY A 160 1.36 19.56 -0.40
CA GLY A 160 1.65 19.65 -1.84
C GLY A 160 1.28 18.40 -2.64
N GLY A 161 0.38 17.57 -2.10
CA GLY A 161 -0.04 16.31 -2.68
C GLY A 161 -0.77 16.46 -4.01
N ASP A 162 -1.64 17.47 -4.09
CA ASP A 162 -2.38 17.90 -5.28
C ASP A 162 -1.49 17.98 -6.53
N HIS A 163 -0.32 18.60 -6.43
CA HIS A 163 0.59 18.72 -7.57
C HIS A 163 1.42 17.45 -7.86
N ARG A 164 1.74 16.68 -6.82
CA ARG A 164 2.71 15.59 -6.91
C ARG A 164 2.09 14.26 -7.33
N VAL A 165 0.81 14.02 -7.05
CA VAL A 165 0.16 12.75 -7.41
C VAL A 165 0.20 12.45 -8.91
N TRP A 166 0.25 13.49 -9.74
CA TRP A 166 0.38 13.39 -11.20
C TRP A 166 1.77 12.93 -11.66
N GLU A 167 2.79 13.02 -10.81
CA GLU A 167 4.12 12.48 -11.08
C GLU A 167 4.15 10.94 -10.93
N ILE A 168 3.04 10.31 -10.50
CA ILE A 168 2.85 8.86 -10.45
C ILE A 168 1.78 8.41 -11.48
N PRO A 169 1.94 8.69 -12.79
CA PRO A 169 0.91 8.36 -13.78
C PRO A 169 0.61 6.86 -13.83
N GLY A 170 1.62 6.03 -13.57
CA GLY A 170 1.49 4.57 -13.53
C GLY A 170 0.43 4.04 -12.57
N ALA A 171 0.09 4.78 -11.49
CA ALA A 171 -0.96 4.37 -10.56
C ALA A 171 -2.37 4.43 -11.20
N LEU A 172 -2.65 5.44 -12.02
CA LEU A 172 -3.93 5.58 -12.71
C LEU A 172 -3.99 4.82 -14.06
N GLU A 173 -2.82 4.50 -14.63
CA GLU A 173 -2.67 3.64 -15.82
C GLU A 173 -2.84 2.14 -15.50
N ASP A 174 -2.76 1.74 -14.23
CA ASP A 174 -3.01 0.37 -13.81
C ASP A 174 -4.45 0.21 -13.31
N ILE A 175 -5.26 -0.60 -14.01
CA ILE A 175 -6.70 -0.67 -13.80
C ILE A 175 -7.12 -1.02 -12.37
N GLU A 176 -6.46 -1.98 -11.73
CA GLU A 176 -6.81 -2.44 -10.38
C GLU A 176 -6.43 -1.37 -9.33
N ILE A 177 -5.28 -0.71 -9.49
CA ILE A 177 -4.88 0.39 -8.58
C ILE A 177 -5.82 1.58 -8.78
N ALA A 178 -6.11 1.95 -10.02
CA ALA A 178 -7.04 3.03 -10.33
C ALA A 178 -8.42 2.76 -9.71
N GLU A 179 -8.97 1.55 -9.85
CA GLU A 179 -10.25 1.17 -9.24
C GLU A 179 -10.24 1.38 -7.72
N HIS A 180 -9.22 0.88 -7.03
CA HIS A 180 -9.10 1.05 -5.58
C HIS A 180 -8.93 2.53 -5.19
N ILE A 181 -8.20 3.34 -5.97
CA ILE A 181 -8.09 4.79 -5.74
C ILE A 181 -9.48 5.43 -5.80
N PHE A 182 -10.25 5.18 -6.85
CA PHE A 182 -11.59 5.76 -7.01
C PHE A 182 -12.59 5.27 -5.94
N ILE A 183 -12.47 4.02 -5.49
CA ILE A 183 -13.24 3.52 -4.34
C ILE A 183 -12.92 4.33 -3.08
N ILE A 184 -11.63 4.54 -2.77
CA ILE A 184 -11.23 5.30 -1.58
C ILE A 184 -11.68 6.77 -1.70
N LEU A 185 -11.48 7.41 -2.85
CA LEU A 185 -11.92 8.78 -3.11
C LEU A 185 -13.44 8.95 -2.97
N SER A 186 -14.23 7.95 -3.37
CA SER A 186 -15.69 7.98 -3.20
C SER A 186 -16.14 8.01 -1.73
N SER A 187 -15.24 7.66 -0.81
CA SER A 187 -15.44 7.71 0.64
C SER A 187 -14.69 8.87 1.31
N ASP A 188 -13.85 9.61 0.58
CA ASP A 188 -13.09 10.77 1.06
C ASP A 188 -13.41 12.02 0.22
N PRO A 189 -14.45 12.78 0.60
CA PRO A 189 -14.85 14.01 -0.07
C PRO A 189 -13.75 15.05 -0.24
N ARG A 190 -12.79 15.13 0.69
CA ARG A 190 -11.72 16.12 0.66
C ARG A 190 -10.70 15.75 -0.40
N ALA A 191 -10.22 14.51 -0.37
CA ALA A 191 -9.31 14.00 -1.39
C ALA A 191 -9.91 14.12 -2.78
N LEU A 192 -11.20 13.80 -2.91
CA LEU A 192 -11.92 13.95 -4.16
C LEU A 192 -11.95 15.41 -4.65
N ALA A 193 -12.22 16.37 -3.78
CA ALA A 193 -12.20 17.79 -4.14
C ALA A 193 -10.80 18.21 -4.62
N LEU A 194 -9.74 17.83 -3.90
CA LEU A 194 -8.35 18.14 -4.29
C LEU A 194 -7.99 17.56 -5.67
N LEU A 195 -8.46 16.35 -5.98
CA LEU A 195 -8.26 15.76 -7.31
C LEU A 195 -8.95 16.56 -8.42
N LEU A 196 -10.12 17.14 -8.12
CA LEU A 196 -10.93 17.88 -9.08
C LEU A 196 -10.55 19.36 -9.20
N GLU A 197 -9.89 19.92 -8.18
CA GLU A 197 -9.40 21.31 -8.17
C GLU A 197 -8.15 21.48 -9.05
N ASP A 198 -7.37 20.43 -9.27
CA ASP A 198 -6.21 20.50 -10.15
C ASP A 198 -6.66 20.45 -11.63
N ASP A 199 -6.32 21.49 -12.39
CA ASP A 199 -6.76 21.75 -13.77
C ASP A 199 -6.07 20.83 -14.79
N ARG A 200 -5.61 19.66 -14.33
CA ARG A 200 -4.87 18.64 -15.09
C ARG A 200 -5.44 17.30 -14.65
N PRO A 201 -6.23 16.62 -15.50
CA PRO A 201 -5.54 15.84 -16.51
C PRO A 201 -6.30 15.71 -17.85
N GLU A 202 -5.56 15.28 -18.88
CA GLU A 202 -6.13 14.45 -19.93
C GLU A 202 -6.67 13.16 -19.28
N LEU A 203 -7.94 13.17 -18.83
CA LEU A 203 -8.65 12.01 -18.24
C LEU A 203 -8.60 10.76 -19.15
N SER A 204 -8.21 10.92 -20.41
CA SER A 204 -7.98 9.86 -21.39
C SER A 204 -6.84 8.90 -21.06
N LYS A 205 -6.02 9.16 -20.02
CA LYS A 205 -4.92 8.26 -19.60
C LYS A 205 -5.27 7.37 -18.39
N ILE A 206 -6.45 7.55 -17.81
CA ILE A 206 -6.93 6.69 -16.72
C ILE A 206 -7.40 5.36 -17.32
N ALA A 207 -6.93 4.24 -16.76
CA ALA A 207 -7.24 2.90 -17.28
C ALA A 207 -8.70 2.45 -17.07
N LEU A 208 -9.46 3.16 -16.23
CA LEU A 208 -10.88 2.91 -16.02
C LEU A 208 -11.73 3.50 -17.15
N GLU A 209 -12.78 2.78 -17.55
CA GLU A 209 -13.81 3.31 -18.43
C GLU A 209 -14.49 4.55 -17.83
N LEU A 210 -14.79 5.55 -18.67
CA LEU A 210 -15.36 6.84 -18.23
C LEU A 210 -16.63 6.68 -17.38
N ASN A 211 -17.49 5.71 -17.71
CA ASN A 211 -18.72 5.45 -16.97
C ASN A 211 -18.44 5.00 -15.53
N ALA A 212 -17.43 4.15 -15.32
CA ALA A 212 -17.03 3.68 -14.00
C ALA A 212 -16.45 4.83 -13.18
N GLN A 213 -15.60 5.66 -13.79
CA GLN A 213 -15.07 6.87 -13.15
C GLN A 213 -16.20 7.78 -12.67
N ILE A 214 -17.15 8.11 -13.57
CA ILE A 214 -18.31 8.95 -13.24
C ILE A 214 -19.15 8.35 -12.10
N GLU A 215 -19.31 7.03 -12.05
CA GLU A 215 -20.06 6.37 -10.97
C GLU A 215 -19.41 6.60 -9.60
N TYR A 216 -18.09 6.40 -9.48
CA TYR A 216 -17.37 6.64 -8.24
C TYR A 216 -17.37 8.11 -7.84
N LEU A 217 -17.19 9.02 -8.80
CA LEU A 217 -17.26 10.46 -8.57
C LEU A 217 -18.65 10.88 -8.04
N LYS A 218 -19.73 10.33 -8.60
CA LYS A 218 -21.10 10.57 -8.13
C LYS A 218 -21.32 10.06 -6.72
N LYS A 219 -20.81 8.86 -6.39
CA LYS A 219 -20.85 8.32 -5.01
C LYS A 219 -20.13 9.25 -4.04
N GLY A 220 -18.94 9.73 -4.41
CA GLY A 220 -18.18 10.68 -3.60
C GLY A 220 -18.89 12.01 -3.38
N ALA A 221 -19.49 12.58 -4.43
CA ALA A 221 -20.30 13.80 -4.32
C ALA A 221 -21.51 13.62 -3.39
N ALA A 222 -22.18 12.47 -3.46
CA ALA A 222 -23.30 12.16 -2.56
C ALA A 222 -22.85 12.02 -1.09
N THR A 223 -21.71 11.36 -0.84
CA THR A 223 -21.10 11.28 0.50
C THR A 223 -20.77 12.67 1.03
N ALA A 224 -20.17 13.54 0.20
CA ALA A 224 -19.86 14.92 0.56
C ALA A 224 -21.10 15.70 0.97
N ALA A 225 -22.18 15.60 0.17
CA ALA A 225 -23.46 16.25 0.47
C ALA A 225 -24.04 15.78 1.80
N PHE A 226 -24.04 14.47 2.05
CA PHE A 226 -24.51 13.90 3.32
C PHE A 226 -23.71 14.40 4.53
N CYS A 227 -22.38 14.50 4.43
CA CYS A 227 -21.54 15.05 5.49
C CYS A 227 -21.89 16.51 5.79
N ILE A 228 -22.06 17.34 4.75
CA ILE A 228 -22.43 18.76 4.89
C ILE A 228 -23.81 18.90 5.56
N GLU A 229 -24.80 18.13 5.12
CA GLU A 229 -26.14 18.13 5.71
C GLU A 229 -26.10 17.75 7.19
N THR A 230 -25.32 16.72 7.54
CA THR A 230 -25.17 16.25 8.92
C THR A 230 -24.51 17.30 9.81
N ILE A 231 -23.42 17.93 9.35
CA ILE A 231 -22.72 18.99 10.09
C ILE A 231 -23.63 20.20 10.27
N THR A 232 -24.26 20.67 9.18
CA THR A 232 -25.16 21.84 9.20
C THR A 232 -26.38 21.58 10.08
N GLY A 233 -26.94 20.37 10.04
CA GLY A 233 -28.04 19.95 10.90
C GLY A 233 -27.66 19.93 12.38
N ARG A 234 -26.44 19.48 12.71
CA ARG A 234 -25.91 19.55 14.09
C ARG A 234 -25.65 20.98 14.53
N LEU A 235 -25.07 21.83 13.68
CA LEU A 235 -24.83 23.24 13.97
C LEU A 235 -26.14 23.98 14.26
N LYS A 236 -27.18 23.81 13.42
CA LYS A 236 -28.51 24.40 13.64
C LYS A 236 -29.13 23.99 14.98
N LYS A 237 -28.95 22.74 15.41
CA LYS A 237 -29.40 22.25 16.73
C LYS A 237 -28.62 22.89 17.88
N MET A 238 -27.32 23.12 17.71
CA MET A 238 -26.45 23.74 18.72
C MET A 238 -26.63 25.26 18.82
N THR A 239 -26.91 25.95 17.71
CA THR A 239 -27.07 27.41 17.67
C THR A 239 -28.50 27.88 17.98
N GLY A 240 -29.39 26.96 18.37
CA GLY A 240 -30.77 27.30 18.77
C GLY A 240 -31.60 27.95 17.66
N SER A 241 -31.25 27.76 16.38
CA SER A 241 -32.00 28.31 15.25
C SER A 241 -33.24 27.46 14.95
N ALA A 242 -34.04 27.17 15.98
CA ALA A 242 -35.46 26.92 15.82
C ALA A 242 -36.14 28.29 15.83
N GLY A 243 -36.32 28.86 14.64
CA GLY A 243 -37.06 30.09 14.47
C GLY A 243 -38.43 29.95 15.13
N GLY A 244 -38.62 30.72 16.21
CA GLY A 244 -39.96 31.07 16.67
C GLY A 244 -40.63 31.85 15.55
N ILE A 245 -41.71 31.31 15.00
CA ILE A 245 -42.73 32.14 14.37
C ILE A 245 -43.73 32.41 15.48
N GLY A 246 -43.47 33.49 16.22
CA GLY A 246 -44.50 34.14 17.02
C GLY A 246 -45.49 34.78 16.05
N THR A 247 -46.69 34.22 15.98
CA THR A 247 -47.86 34.88 15.38
C THR A 247 -48.26 36.03 16.29
N TYR A 248 -48.17 37.26 15.79
CA TYR A 248 -49.03 38.36 16.22
C TYR A 248 -50.25 38.41 15.32
#